data_AF-A3WZZ7-F1
#
_entry.id   AF-A3WZZ7-F1
#
_cell.length_a   1.000
_cell.length_b   1.000
_cell.length_c   1.000
_cell.angle_alpha   90.00
_cell.angle_beta   90.00
_cell.angle_gamma   90.00
#
_symmetry.space_group_name_H-M   'P 1'
#
loop_
_entity.id
_entity.type
_entity.pdbx_description
1 polymer ?
#
loop_
_entity_poly.entity_id
_entity_poly.type
_entity_poly.pdbx_seq_one_letter_code
_entity_poly.pdbx_strand_id
1 'polypeptide(L)'
;MLQIPETSSALKPTPSRRRKRTPSPFDVIDKNISPVETEPDLEAELDRLAGLNDAWGLVSIYWAYIHAAEAVLGEDNKPRAENACDLLGGEWVRLISKSYAVADRLKRISITRSNADLVAAVLMHAAAAMGATLTEIAALAGALAMREAEAR
;
A
#
# COMPACT_ATOMS: atom_id res chain seq x y z
N MET A 1 -18.33 -11.63 77.45
CA MET A 1 -17.15 -11.11 76.72
C MET A 1 -16.69 -12.20 75.75
N LEU A 2 -17.04 -12.06 74.47
CA LEU A 2 -16.58 -12.94 73.39
C LEU A 2 -15.47 -12.20 72.64
N GLN A 3 -14.24 -12.70 72.74
CA GLN A 3 -13.09 -12.20 71.98
C GLN A 3 -13.19 -12.73 70.54
N ILE A 4 -13.39 -11.82 69.58
CA ILE A 4 -13.26 -12.10 68.15
C ILE A 4 -11.78 -11.87 67.80
N PRO A 5 -11.04 -12.85 67.27
CA PRO A 5 -9.71 -12.59 66.75
C PRO A 5 -9.81 -11.83 65.43
N GLU A 6 -9.18 -10.65 65.38
CA GLU A 6 -8.97 -9.90 64.13
C GLU A 6 -8.02 -10.68 63.22
N THR A 7 -8.56 -11.40 62.24
CA THR A 7 -7.77 -11.91 61.12
C THR A 7 -7.63 -10.82 60.07
N SER A 8 -6.67 -9.92 60.31
CA SER A 8 -6.13 -9.01 59.30
C SER A 8 -5.41 -9.81 58.22
N SER A 9 -6.16 -10.33 57.23
CA SER A 9 -5.60 -10.86 55.99
C SER A 9 -5.29 -9.70 55.06
N ALA A 10 -4.21 -8.99 55.36
CA ALA A 10 -3.57 -8.06 54.43
C ALA A 10 -2.88 -8.89 53.34
N LEU A 11 -3.63 -9.33 52.34
CA LEU A 11 -3.09 -9.83 51.08
C LEU A 11 -2.29 -8.69 50.43
N LYS A 12 -0.98 -8.69 50.61
CA LYS A 12 -0.07 -7.86 49.82
C LYS A 12 -0.29 -8.20 48.34
N PRO A 13 -0.51 -7.22 47.44
CA PRO A 13 -0.62 -7.52 46.02
C PRO A 13 0.69 -8.15 45.54
N THR A 14 0.59 -9.38 45.05
CA THR A 14 1.68 -10.09 44.40
C THR A 14 2.21 -9.23 43.26
N PRO A 15 3.54 -8.98 43.14
CA PRO A 15 4.06 -8.21 42.03
C PRO A 15 3.67 -8.91 40.73
N SER A 16 2.93 -8.22 39.87
CA SER A 16 2.55 -8.77 38.57
C SER A 16 3.84 -9.04 37.80
N ARG A 17 4.12 -10.32 37.59
CA ARG A 17 5.29 -10.77 36.83
C ARG A 17 5.09 -10.23 35.42
N ARG A 18 5.76 -9.12 35.07
CA ARG A 18 5.79 -8.57 33.70
C ARG A 18 6.12 -9.73 32.77
N ARG A 19 5.13 -10.23 32.03
CA ARG A 19 5.36 -11.20 30.96
C ARG A 19 6.33 -10.51 29.99
N LYS A 20 7.54 -11.02 29.86
CA LYS A 20 8.45 -10.60 28.78
C LYS A 20 7.71 -10.89 27.48
N ARG A 21 7.22 -9.86 26.81
CA ARG A 21 6.62 -9.97 25.49
C ARG A 21 7.68 -10.55 24.57
N THR A 22 7.36 -11.64 23.88
CA THR A 22 8.21 -12.19 22.83
C THR A 22 8.33 -11.11 21.75
N PRO A 23 9.55 -10.70 21.36
CA PRO A 23 9.73 -9.68 20.33
C PRO A 23 8.99 -10.11 19.06
N SER A 24 8.11 -9.25 18.58
CA SER A 24 7.48 -9.40 17.29
C SER A 24 8.53 -9.19 16.20
N PRO A 25 8.49 -9.91 15.07
CA PRO A 25 9.27 -9.56 13.89
C PRO A 25 9.07 -8.10 13.44
N PHE A 26 7.91 -7.51 13.75
CA PHE A 26 7.59 -6.11 13.48
C PHE A 26 8.25 -5.12 14.45
N ASP A 27 8.81 -5.58 15.58
CA ASP A 27 9.53 -4.72 16.54
C ASP A 27 10.89 -4.23 15.98
N VAL A 28 11.29 -4.67 14.77
CA VAL A 28 12.43 -4.13 13.99
C VAL A 28 12.11 -2.75 13.40
N ILE A 29 10.83 -2.46 13.18
CA ILE A 29 10.38 -1.15 12.71
C ILE A 29 10.52 -0.19 13.89
N ASP A 30 11.37 0.84 13.74
CA ASP A 30 11.63 1.80 14.81
C ASP A 30 10.32 2.44 15.29
N LYS A 31 10.05 2.33 16.58
CA LYS A 31 8.91 2.99 17.23
C LYS A 31 8.99 4.53 17.20
N ASN A 32 10.15 5.07 16.85
CA ASN A 32 10.43 6.51 16.72
C ASN A 32 10.41 6.99 15.26
N ILE A 33 9.69 6.29 14.36
CA ILE A 33 9.35 6.90 13.07
C ILE A 33 8.61 8.20 13.39
N SER A 34 9.17 9.33 12.94
CA SER A 34 8.53 10.63 13.11
C SER A 34 7.12 10.55 12.53
N PRO A 35 6.10 11.10 13.21
CA PRO A 35 4.77 11.17 12.63
C PRO A 35 4.88 11.82 11.26
N VAL A 36 4.33 11.16 10.24
CA VAL A 36 4.17 11.76 8.93
C VAL A 36 3.08 12.81 9.09
N GLU A 37 3.47 14.03 9.47
CA GLU A 37 2.52 15.11 9.80
C GLU A 37 1.66 15.54 8.60
N THR A 38 2.15 15.26 7.39
CA THR A 38 1.46 15.53 6.13
C THR A 38 1.75 14.42 5.14
N GLU A 39 0.71 13.98 4.42
CA GLU A 39 0.91 13.06 3.31
C GLU A 39 1.81 13.70 2.24
N PRO A 40 2.83 12.98 1.72
CA PRO A 40 3.68 13.49 0.66
C PRO A 40 2.86 13.89 -0.57
N ASP A 41 3.23 15.01 -1.20
CA ASP A 41 2.60 15.48 -2.42
C ASP A 41 2.93 14.51 -3.57
N LEU A 42 1.94 13.68 -3.90
CA LEU A 42 2.07 12.68 -4.94
C LEU A 42 2.28 13.35 -6.30
N GLU A 43 1.54 14.41 -6.64
CA GLU A 43 1.66 15.03 -7.97
C GLU A 43 3.04 15.63 -8.19
N ALA A 44 3.59 16.32 -7.17
CA ALA A 44 4.94 16.85 -7.22
C ALA A 44 5.99 15.74 -7.42
N GLU A 45 5.82 14.60 -6.76
CA GLU A 45 6.74 13.46 -6.92
C GLU A 45 6.59 12.77 -8.28
N LEU A 46 5.37 12.63 -8.79
CA LEU A 46 5.10 12.12 -10.13
C LEU A 46 5.71 13.03 -11.21
N ASP A 47 5.61 14.34 -11.05
CA ASP A 47 6.24 15.33 -11.92
C ASP A 47 7.77 15.22 -11.87
N ARG A 48 8.34 15.10 -10.67
CA ARG A 48 9.80 14.95 -10.48
C ARG A 48 10.31 13.69 -11.17
N LEU A 49 9.67 12.54 -10.96
CA LEU A 49 10.08 11.26 -11.55
C LEU A 49 9.90 11.25 -13.07
N ALA A 50 8.79 11.83 -13.57
CA ALA A 50 8.57 11.97 -15.00
C ALA A 50 9.63 12.88 -15.66
N GLY A 51 10.00 13.98 -15.00
CA GLY A 51 11.07 14.88 -15.46
C GLY A 51 12.45 14.21 -15.51
N LEU A 52 12.69 13.23 -14.65
CA LEU A 52 13.91 12.40 -14.67
C LEU A 52 13.80 11.20 -15.63
N ASN A 53 12.65 11.00 -16.28
CA ASN A 53 12.33 9.80 -17.05
C ASN A 53 12.51 8.49 -16.24
N ASP A 54 12.27 8.55 -14.93
CA ASP A 54 12.43 7.43 -14.00
C ASP A 54 11.19 6.52 -14.01
N ALA A 55 11.13 5.66 -15.04
CA ALA A 55 10.07 4.68 -15.18
C ALA A 55 10.03 3.68 -14.00
N TRP A 56 11.19 3.31 -13.44
CA TRP A 56 11.26 2.33 -12.35
C TRP A 56 10.63 2.89 -11.08
N GLY A 57 10.96 4.13 -10.70
CA GLY A 57 10.35 4.80 -9.56
C GLY A 57 8.83 4.85 -9.66
N LEU A 58 8.30 5.23 -10.83
CA LEU A 58 6.85 5.29 -11.06
C LEU A 58 6.19 3.91 -11.03
N VAL A 59 6.81 2.90 -11.67
CA VAL A 59 6.31 1.51 -11.61
C VAL A 59 6.29 1.00 -10.17
N SER A 60 7.32 1.29 -9.36
CA SER A 60 7.36 0.91 -7.95
C SER A 60 6.25 1.58 -7.13
N ILE A 61 5.99 2.88 -7.34
CA ILE A 61 4.91 3.60 -6.66
C ILE A 61 3.54 3.00 -7.04
N TYR A 62 3.33 2.71 -8.33
CA TYR A 62 2.10 2.08 -8.79
C TYR A 62 1.81 0.78 -8.05
N TRP A 63 2.76 -0.16 -8.04
CA TRP A 63 2.59 -1.45 -7.38
C TRP A 63 2.49 -1.33 -5.86
N ALA A 64 3.19 -0.37 -5.25
CA ALA A 64 3.05 -0.11 -3.82
C ALA A 64 1.60 0.28 -3.46
N TYR A 65 0.96 1.15 -4.25
CA TYR A 65 -0.45 1.50 -4.03
C TYR A 65 -1.40 0.33 -4.31
N ILE A 66 -1.17 -0.46 -5.36
CA ILE A 66 -1.97 -1.66 -5.63
C ILE A 66 -1.89 -2.66 -4.46
N HIS A 67 -0.69 -3.00 -4.00
CA HIS A 67 -0.52 -3.95 -2.90
C HIS A 67 -1.06 -3.41 -1.57
N ALA A 68 -0.95 -2.11 -1.32
CA ALA A 68 -1.59 -1.48 -0.17
C ALA A 68 -3.12 -1.59 -0.26
N ALA A 69 -3.71 -1.35 -1.44
CA ALA A 69 -5.15 -1.50 -1.66
C ALA A 69 -5.59 -2.96 -1.46
N GLU A 70 -4.86 -3.93 -2.00
CA GLU A 70 -5.13 -5.35 -1.80
C GLU A 70 -5.08 -5.75 -0.31
N ALA A 71 -4.12 -5.21 0.45
CA ALA A 71 -4.02 -5.44 1.88
C ALA A 71 -5.23 -4.85 2.65
N VAL A 72 -5.65 -3.64 2.29
CA VAL A 72 -6.85 -2.99 2.87
C VAL A 72 -8.11 -3.81 2.58
N LEU A 73 -8.29 -4.24 1.33
CA LEU A 73 -9.41 -5.10 0.93
C LEU A 73 -9.39 -6.44 1.68
N GLY A 74 -8.20 -7.00 1.91
CA GLY A 74 -8.00 -8.21 2.69
C GLY A 74 -8.39 -8.05 4.17
N GLU A 75 -8.19 -6.87 4.77
CA GLU A 75 -8.68 -6.56 6.12
C GLU A 75 -10.19 -6.32 6.16
N ASP A 76 -10.73 -5.62 5.16
CA ASP A 76 -12.16 -5.31 5.04
C ASP A 76 -13.02 -6.58 4.92
N ASN A 77 -12.53 -7.60 4.20
CA ASN A 77 -13.21 -8.89 4.04
C ASN A 77 -13.23 -9.76 5.32
N LYS A 78 -12.69 -9.29 6.45
CA LYS A 78 -12.68 -10.08 7.69
C LYS A 78 -13.97 -9.88 8.48
N PRO A 79 -14.54 -10.94 9.10
CA PRO A 79 -15.76 -10.83 9.90
C PRO A 79 -15.71 -9.82 11.07
N ARG A 80 -14.52 -9.43 11.51
CA ARG A 80 -14.30 -8.45 12.59
C ARG A 80 -14.28 -6.99 12.11
N ALA A 81 -14.34 -6.75 10.81
CA ALA A 81 -14.20 -5.43 10.21
C ALA A 81 -15.53 -4.66 10.10
N GLU A 82 -16.65 -5.20 10.60
CA GLU A 82 -18.01 -4.62 10.47
C GLU A 82 -18.11 -3.12 10.82
N ASN A 83 -17.34 -2.65 11.81
CA ASN A 83 -17.34 -1.24 12.22
C ASN A 83 -16.33 -0.35 11.47
N ALA A 84 -15.52 -0.93 10.59
CA ALA A 84 -14.45 -0.25 9.86
C ALA A 84 -14.67 -0.26 8.34
N CYS A 85 -15.73 -0.90 7.84
CA CYS A 85 -15.97 -1.06 6.40
C CYS A 85 -16.00 0.25 5.63
N ASP A 86 -16.66 1.30 6.14
CA ASP A 86 -16.71 2.60 5.45
C ASP A 86 -15.32 3.26 5.36
N LEU A 87 -14.52 3.14 6.44
CA LEU A 87 -13.16 3.68 6.48
C LEU A 87 -12.24 2.90 5.53
N LEU A 88 -12.26 1.56 5.60
CA LEU A 88 -11.41 0.69 4.80
C LEU A 88 -11.80 0.77 3.32
N GLY A 89 -13.09 0.82 2.99
CA GLY A 89 -13.57 1.04 1.64
C GLY A 89 -13.12 2.40 1.08
N GLY A 90 -13.22 3.47 1.87
CA GLY A 90 -12.71 4.79 1.49
C GLY A 90 -11.20 4.78 1.21
N GLU A 91 -10.41 4.15 2.09
CA GLU A 91 -8.97 4.00 1.91
C GLU A 91 -8.60 3.14 0.69
N TRP A 92 -9.35 2.06 0.43
CA TRP A 92 -9.17 1.25 -0.76
C TRP A 92 -9.38 2.08 -2.04
N VAL A 93 -10.48 2.83 -2.14
CA VAL A 93 -10.76 3.73 -3.29
C VAL A 93 -9.65 4.78 -3.43
N ARG A 94 -9.18 5.35 -2.32
CA ARG A 94 -8.12 6.35 -2.32
C ARG A 94 -6.82 5.80 -2.88
N LEU A 95 -6.41 4.60 -2.47
CA LEU A 95 -5.18 3.94 -2.94
C LEU A 95 -5.27 3.55 -4.42
N ILE A 96 -6.39 3.00 -4.87
CA ILE A 96 -6.63 2.68 -6.29
C ILE A 96 -6.61 3.95 -7.15
N SER A 97 -7.22 5.04 -6.68
CA SER A 97 -7.21 6.31 -7.41
C SER A 97 -5.78 6.86 -7.59
N LYS A 98 -4.94 6.73 -6.56
CA LYS A 98 -3.52 7.12 -6.63
C LYS A 98 -2.71 6.25 -7.59
N SER A 99 -2.95 4.93 -7.62
CA SER A 99 -2.28 4.05 -8.59
C SER A 99 -2.67 4.44 -10.03
N TYR A 100 -3.93 4.80 -10.29
CA TYR A 100 -4.35 5.26 -11.61
C TYR A 100 -3.74 6.60 -12.02
N ALA A 101 -3.54 7.53 -11.08
CA ALA A 101 -2.79 8.76 -11.36
C ALA A 101 -1.34 8.46 -11.79
N VAL A 102 -0.68 7.51 -11.14
CA VAL A 102 0.67 7.04 -11.52
C VAL A 102 0.66 6.41 -12.91
N ALA A 103 -0.34 5.56 -13.20
CA ALA A 103 -0.48 4.92 -14.51
C ALA A 103 -0.74 5.95 -15.62
N ASP A 104 -1.51 7.01 -15.37
CA ASP A 104 -1.68 8.11 -16.34
C ASP A 104 -0.36 8.83 -16.60
N ARG A 105 0.43 9.06 -15.54
CA ARG A 105 1.75 9.68 -15.67
C ARG A 105 2.71 8.84 -16.51
N LEU A 106 2.69 7.52 -16.33
CA LEU A 106 3.53 6.57 -17.09
C LEU A 106 3.30 6.62 -18.61
N LYS A 107 2.10 7.01 -19.08
CA LYS A 107 1.82 7.18 -20.52
C LYS A 107 2.71 8.25 -21.17
N ARG A 108 3.18 9.21 -20.38
CA ARG A 108 3.94 10.39 -20.83
C ARG A 108 5.45 10.19 -20.80
N ILE A 109 5.92 9.06 -20.26
CA ILE A 109 7.35 8.73 -20.19
C ILE A 109 7.87 8.22 -21.52
N SER A 110 9.14 8.51 -21.80
CA SER A 110 9.84 7.94 -22.95
C SER A 110 10.09 6.46 -22.71
N ILE A 111 9.42 5.65 -23.52
CA ILE A 111 9.61 4.20 -23.54
C ILE A 111 10.97 3.91 -24.17
N THR A 112 11.79 3.16 -23.45
CA THR A 112 13.09 2.66 -23.86
C THR A 112 13.07 1.15 -23.76
N ARG A 113 14.01 0.47 -24.43
CA ARG A 113 14.16 -0.97 -24.32
C ARG A 113 14.33 -1.46 -22.87
N SER A 114 14.96 -0.66 -22.01
CA SER A 114 15.19 -1.02 -20.60
C SER A 114 13.96 -0.90 -19.70
N ASN A 115 12.88 -0.25 -20.16
CA ASN A 115 11.68 -0.03 -19.33
C ASN A 115 10.36 -0.46 -19.99
N ALA A 116 10.37 -0.84 -21.28
CA ALA A 116 9.17 -1.14 -22.05
C ALA A 116 8.27 -2.19 -21.39
N ASP A 117 8.82 -3.34 -21.02
CA ASP A 117 8.06 -4.43 -20.41
C ASP A 117 7.40 -4.03 -19.09
N LEU A 118 8.10 -3.25 -18.27
CA LEU A 118 7.62 -2.81 -16.96
C LEU A 118 6.50 -1.79 -17.09
N VAL A 119 6.68 -0.80 -17.97
CA VAL A 119 5.64 0.19 -18.27
C VAL A 119 4.41 -0.51 -18.86
N ALA A 120 4.62 -1.48 -19.76
CA ALA A 120 3.53 -2.24 -20.36
C ALA A 120 2.74 -3.04 -19.33
N ALA A 121 3.43 -3.75 -18.42
CA ALA A 121 2.78 -4.51 -17.36
C ALA A 121 1.87 -3.62 -16.49
N VAL A 122 2.34 -2.42 -16.11
CA VAL A 122 1.53 -1.47 -15.33
C VAL A 122 0.32 -0.98 -16.11
N LEU A 123 0.50 -0.54 -17.37
CA LEU A 123 -0.61 0.00 -18.16
C LEU A 123 -1.65 -1.07 -18.50
N MET A 124 -1.23 -2.31 -18.78
CA MET A 124 -2.13 -3.44 -19.00
C MET A 124 -2.88 -3.81 -17.72
N HIS A 125 -2.21 -3.84 -16.57
CA HIS A 125 -2.88 -4.08 -15.29
C HIS A 125 -3.92 -2.99 -15.01
N ALA A 126 -3.57 -1.72 -15.18
CA ALA A 126 -4.49 -0.60 -14.96
C ALA A 126 -5.70 -0.69 -15.90
N ALA A 127 -5.49 -0.99 -17.17
CA ALA A 127 -6.57 -1.18 -18.14
C ALA A 127 -7.52 -2.32 -17.73
N ALA A 128 -6.96 -3.48 -17.34
CA ALA A 128 -7.75 -4.61 -16.85
C ALA A 128 -8.55 -4.26 -15.58
N ALA A 129 -7.93 -3.58 -14.62
CA ALA A 129 -8.57 -3.17 -13.37
C ALA A 129 -9.69 -2.13 -13.58
N MET A 130 -9.61 -1.32 -14.64
CA MET A 130 -10.68 -0.40 -15.07
C MET A 130 -11.79 -1.08 -15.88
N GLY A 131 -11.69 -2.39 -16.16
CA GLY A 131 -12.70 -3.15 -16.89
C GLY A 131 -12.53 -3.16 -18.41
N ALA A 132 -11.32 -2.88 -18.91
CA ALA A 132 -11.03 -3.03 -20.34
C ALA A 132 -11.19 -4.49 -20.78
N THR A 133 -11.69 -4.68 -21.99
CA THR A 133 -11.83 -5.99 -22.63
C THR A 133 -10.46 -6.57 -23.00
N LEU A 134 -10.39 -7.90 -23.18
CA LEU A 134 -9.17 -8.57 -23.64
C LEU A 134 -8.66 -8.00 -24.97
N THR A 135 -9.56 -7.61 -25.87
CA THR A 135 -9.22 -7.01 -27.16
C THR A 135 -8.54 -5.65 -26.98
N GLU A 136 -9.04 -4.81 -26.08
CA GLU A 136 -8.45 -3.50 -25.78
C GLU A 136 -7.08 -3.64 -25.10
N ILE A 137 -6.95 -4.59 -24.17
CA ILE A 137 -5.68 -4.90 -23.50
C ILE A 137 -4.65 -5.42 -24.52
N ALA A 138 -5.06 -6.29 -25.44
CA ALA A 138 -4.19 -6.80 -26.51
C ALA A 138 -3.76 -5.69 -27.48
N ALA A 139 -4.66 -4.77 -27.85
CA ALA A 139 -4.34 -3.61 -28.67
C ALA A 139 -3.33 -2.68 -27.98
N LEU A 140 -3.50 -2.43 -26.68
CA LEU A 140 -2.56 -1.67 -25.86
C LEU A 140 -1.17 -2.32 -25.86
N ALA A 141 -1.09 -3.63 -25.61
CA ALA A 141 0.17 -4.38 -25.64
C ALA A 141 0.85 -4.28 -27.01
N GLY A 142 0.09 -4.41 -28.09
CA GLY A 142 0.59 -4.25 -29.46
C GLY A 142 1.15 -2.85 -29.74
N ALA A 143 0.45 -1.79 -29.31
CA ALA A 143 0.91 -0.41 -29.46
C ALA A 143 2.21 -0.15 -28.69
N LEU A 144 2.35 -0.73 -27.49
CA LEU A 144 3.57 -0.61 -26.68
C LEU A 144 4.74 -1.35 -27.32
N ALA A 145 4.51 -2.55 -27.87
CA ALA A 145 5.53 -3.31 -28.58
C ALA A 145 6.01 -2.57 -29.85
N MET A 146 5.12 -1.89 -30.57
CA MET A 146 5.52 -1.04 -31.70
C MET A 146 6.41 0.12 -31.26
N ARG A 147 6.07 0.82 -30.17
CA ARG A 147 6.91 1.89 -29.61
C ARG A 147 8.29 1.41 -29.17
N GLU A 148 8.38 0.21 -28.62
CA GLU A 148 9.68 -0.41 -28.30
C GLU A 148 10.50 -0.70 -29.56
N ALA A 149 9.86 -1.19 -30.62
CA ALA A 149 10.53 -1.49 -31.89
C ALA A 149 11.04 -0.22 -32.60
N GLU A 150 10.29 0.89 -32.51
CA GLU A 150 10.68 2.20 -33.06
C GLU A 150 11.78 2.90 -32.26
N ALA A 151 11.99 2.54 -31.00
CA ALA A 151 13.07 3.05 -30.17
C ALA A 151 14.44 2.39 -30.45
N ARG A 152 14.55 1.59 -31.52
CA ARG A 152 15.78 0.91 -31.99
C ARG A 152 16.53 1.74 -33.03
#